data_AF-D3AV83-F1
#
_entry.id   AF-D3AV83-F1
#
_cell.length_a   1.000
_cell.length_b   1.000
_cell.length_c   1.000
_cell.angle_alpha   90.00
_cell.angle_beta   90.00
_cell.angle_gamma   90.00
#
_symmetry.space_group_name_H-M   'P 1'
#
loop_
_entity.id
_entity.type
_entity.pdbx_description
1 polymer ?
#
loop_
_entity_poly.entity_id
_entity_poly.type
_entity_poly.pdbx_seq_one_letter_code
_entity_poly.pdbx_strand_id
1 'polypeptide(L)'
;MEAGIGAAAINAYYNRKDVLMNGIAAYEGVKILESCDTFAAPGDGFAGKKVATIGHFHYAERYLKTAGELFVLEREPREGDYPDTACEYILPDMDYIYITGFTLVNKTLPRLLELGKNARVVLVGPSVPMAPVLFEFGVRELAGTLITDTAKTERLVRFGSHRAVVRSGIPVRAGYEE
;
A
#
# COMPACT_ATOMS: atom_id res chain seq x y z
N MET A 1 -4.91 -19.77 -3.39
CA MET A 1 -3.55 -20.00 -3.94
C MET A 1 -3.38 -19.33 -5.30
N GLU A 2 -4.22 -19.65 -6.29
CA GLU A 2 -4.13 -19.14 -7.67
C GLU A 2 -4.05 -17.61 -7.77
N ALA A 3 -4.91 -16.89 -7.05
CA ALA A 3 -4.90 -15.43 -7.05
C ALA A 3 -3.60 -14.81 -6.53
N GLY A 4 -2.93 -15.48 -5.60
CA GLY A 4 -1.62 -15.03 -5.10
C GLY A 4 -0.55 -15.17 -6.18
N ILE A 5 -0.58 -16.27 -6.95
CA ILE A 5 0.31 -16.49 -8.09
C ILE A 5 0.04 -15.46 -9.19
N GLY A 6 -1.24 -15.20 -9.50
CA GLY A 6 -1.62 -14.17 -10.48
C GLY A 6 -1.13 -12.78 -10.09
N ALA A 7 -1.34 -12.36 -8.84
CA ALA A 7 -0.82 -11.10 -8.33
C ALA A 7 0.72 -11.04 -8.37
N ALA A 8 1.40 -12.14 -8.03
CA ALA A 8 2.85 -12.21 -8.12
C ALA A 8 3.36 -12.06 -9.57
N ALA A 9 2.66 -12.63 -10.56
CA ALA A 9 2.98 -12.48 -11.98
C ALA A 9 2.79 -11.03 -12.46
N ILE A 10 1.71 -10.36 -12.03
CA ILE A 10 1.49 -8.93 -12.30
C ILE A 10 2.64 -8.09 -11.72
N ASN A 11 2.99 -8.32 -10.45
CA ASN A 11 4.10 -7.61 -9.80
C ASN A 11 5.45 -7.90 -10.46
N ALA A 12 5.68 -9.13 -10.93
CA ALA A 12 6.89 -9.49 -11.66
C ALA A 12 7.05 -8.73 -12.99
N TYR A 13 5.97 -8.20 -13.56
CA TYR A 13 6.03 -7.30 -14.72
C TYR A 13 6.18 -5.83 -14.28
N TYR A 14 5.22 -5.31 -13.51
CA TYR A 14 5.14 -3.87 -13.18
C TYR A 14 6.22 -3.39 -12.23
N ASN A 15 6.73 -4.26 -11.35
CA ASN A 15 7.73 -3.87 -10.35
C ASN A 15 9.16 -4.12 -10.83
N ARG A 16 9.37 -4.42 -12.12
CA ARG A 16 10.72 -4.40 -12.72
C ARG A 16 11.17 -2.95 -12.82
N LYS A 17 12.46 -2.70 -12.56
CA LYS A 17 13.01 -1.35 -12.48
C LYS A 17 12.71 -0.52 -13.74
N ASP A 18 12.95 -1.07 -14.92
CA ASP A 18 12.71 -0.42 -16.20
C ASP A 18 11.22 -0.12 -16.44
N VAL A 19 10.34 -1.10 -16.19
CA VAL A 19 8.88 -0.93 -16.36
C VAL A 19 8.33 0.09 -15.38
N LEU A 20 8.71 0.01 -14.11
CA LEU A 20 8.29 0.93 -13.07
C LEU A 20 8.72 2.35 -13.42
N MET A 21 10.01 2.56 -13.67
CA MET A 21 10.56 3.91 -13.91
C MET A 21 9.96 4.53 -15.17
N ASN A 22 9.88 3.78 -16.27
CA ASN A 22 9.33 4.30 -17.53
C ASN A 22 7.81 4.49 -17.46
N GLY A 23 7.09 3.54 -16.85
CA GLY A 23 5.63 3.58 -16.75
C GLY A 23 5.15 4.73 -15.87
N ILE A 24 5.79 4.95 -14.72
CA ILE A 24 5.44 6.06 -13.84
C ILE A 24 5.91 7.40 -14.42
N ALA A 25 7.09 7.49 -15.04
CA ALA A 25 7.55 8.72 -15.67
C ALA A 25 6.64 9.19 -16.83
N ALA A 26 5.88 8.29 -17.44
CA ALA A 26 4.88 8.62 -18.46
C ALA A 26 3.58 9.21 -17.87
N TYR A 27 3.41 9.19 -16.55
CA TYR A 27 2.24 9.73 -15.86
C TYR A 27 2.55 11.14 -15.35
N GLU A 28 1.87 12.14 -15.94
CA GLU A 28 2.08 13.55 -15.61
C GLU A 28 1.76 13.83 -14.14
N GLY A 29 2.60 14.63 -13.49
CA GLY A 29 2.42 14.99 -12.07
C GLY A 29 2.80 13.88 -11.06
N VAL A 30 3.34 12.75 -11.51
CA VAL A 30 3.72 11.64 -10.62
C VAL A 30 5.22 11.59 -10.41
N LYS A 31 5.67 11.83 -9.17
CA LYS A 31 7.08 11.64 -8.77
C LYS A 31 7.35 10.26 -8.19
N ILE A 32 8.56 9.76 -8.43
CA ILE A 32 9.09 8.55 -7.80
C ILE A 32 10.00 8.93 -6.65
N LEU A 33 9.76 8.33 -5.48
CA LEU A 33 10.68 8.43 -4.35
C LEU A 33 11.24 7.05 -4.02
N GLU A 34 12.56 6.94 -3.96
CA GLU A 34 13.27 5.73 -3.55
C GLU A 34 13.72 5.86 -2.08
N SER A 35 13.78 4.73 -1.36
CA SER A 35 14.34 4.66 0.00
C SER A 35 13.64 5.53 1.04
N CYS A 36 12.38 5.92 0.79
CA CYS A 36 11.55 6.70 1.71
C CYS A 36 10.47 5.80 2.34
N ASP A 37 10.30 5.90 3.66
CA ASP A 37 9.27 5.14 4.39
C ASP A 37 7.86 5.64 4.04
N THR A 38 6.93 4.70 3.86
CA THR A 38 5.53 4.94 3.45
C THR A 38 4.77 5.91 4.37
N PHE A 39 5.03 5.85 5.66
CA PHE A 39 4.32 6.66 6.64
C PHE A 39 5.09 7.93 7.00
N ALA A 40 6.37 8.02 6.65
CA ALA A 40 7.18 9.23 6.85
C ALA A 40 6.98 10.30 5.77
N ALA A 41 6.89 9.91 4.49
CA ALA A 41 6.93 10.90 3.41
C ALA A 41 5.77 11.92 3.37
N PRO A 42 4.53 11.62 3.84
CA PRO A 42 3.50 12.65 3.92
C PRO A 42 3.83 13.80 4.88
N GLY A 43 4.87 13.68 5.72
CA GLY A 43 5.17 14.64 6.77
C GLY A 43 3.98 14.84 7.70
N ASP A 44 3.55 16.08 7.87
CA ASP A 44 2.36 16.44 8.66
C ASP A 44 1.04 16.35 7.86
N GLY A 45 1.07 15.80 6.64
CA GLY A 45 -0.10 15.79 5.74
C GLY A 45 -1.34 15.08 6.30
N PHE A 46 -1.18 14.15 7.24
CA PHE A 46 -2.27 13.46 7.94
C PHE A 46 -2.52 13.99 9.37
N ALA A 47 -1.78 14.99 9.84
CA ALA A 47 -1.91 15.49 11.19
C ALA A 47 -3.30 16.09 11.44
N GLY A 48 -3.93 15.72 12.57
CA GLY A 48 -5.28 16.15 12.94
C GLY A 48 -6.42 15.58 12.08
N LYS A 49 -6.13 14.73 11.10
CA LYS A 49 -7.12 14.14 10.18
C LYS A 49 -7.61 12.77 10.67
N LYS A 50 -8.71 12.30 10.08
CA LYS A 50 -9.22 10.93 10.26
C LYS A 50 -8.50 9.98 9.31
N VAL A 51 -7.79 8.99 9.89
CA VAL A 51 -6.96 8.05 9.13
C VAL A 51 -7.45 6.63 9.35
N ALA A 52 -7.58 5.85 8.29
CA ALA A 52 -7.81 4.42 8.37
C ALA A 52 -6.66 3.60 7.76
N THR A 53 -6.43 2.41 8.30
CA THR A 53 -5.55 1.41 7.70
C THR A 53 -6.29 0.10 7.49
N ILE A 54 -6.22 -0.46 6.28
CA ILE A 54 -6.68 -1.81 5.97
C ILE A 54 -5.48 -2.74 6.04
N GLY A 55 -5.43 -3.50 7.14
CA GLY A 55 -4.30 -4.32 7.51
C GLY A 55 -3.37 -3.65 8.52
N HIS A 56 -2.67 -4.47 9.31
CA HIS A 56 -1.63 -4.02 10.21
C HIS A 56 -0.33 -3.70 9.47
N PHE A 57 0.12 -2.46 9.61
CA PHE A 57 1.42 -2.04 9.13
C PHE A 57 2.37 -1.87 10.31
N HIS A 58 3.42 -2.68 10.30
CA HIS A 58 4.45 -2.62 11.33
C HIS A 58 5.08 -1.22 11.34
N TYR A 59 5.09 -0.59 12.52
CA TYR A 59 5.53 0.80 12.76
C TYR A 59 4.62 1.94 12.27
N ALA A 60 3.51 1.68 11.57
CA ALA A 60 2.62 2.75 11.11
C ALA A 60 2.07 3.60 12.27
N GLU A 61 1.70 2.97 13.38
CA GLU A 61 1.23 3.66 14.60
C GLU A 61 2.21 4.74 15.10
N ARG A 62 3.53 4.52 14.93
CA ARG A 62 4.55 5.50 15.36
C ARG A 62 4.53 6.77 14.53
N TYR A 63 4.22 6.65 13.25
CA TYR A 63 4.12 7.77 12.31
C TYR A 63 2.75 8.43 12.39
N LEU A 64 1.69 7.62 12.44
CA LEU A 64 0.30 8.06 12.44
C LEU A 64 -0.17 8.63 13.79
N LYS A 65 0.72 8.70 14.80
CA LYS A 65 0.41 9.27 16.12
C LYS A 65 -0.08 10.72 16.11
N THR A 66 0.19 11.47 15.04
CA THR A 66 -0.26 12.86 14.88
C THR A 66 -1.63 12.96 14.20
N ALA A 67 -2.19 11.84 13.70
CA ALA A 67 -3.57 11.80 13.24
C ALA A 67 -4.53 12.22 14.37
N GLY A 68 -5.64 12.86 14.01
CA GLY A 68 -6.68 13.21 14.98
C GLY A 68 -7.40 11.95 15.47
N GLU A 69 -7.68 11.05 14.53
CA GLU A 69 -8.30 9.75 14.80
C GLU A 69 -7.64 8.67 13.91
N LEU A 70 -7.41 7.48 14.48
CA LEU A 70 -6.81 6.35 13.77
C LEU A 70 -7.71 5.11 13.91
N PHE A 71 -8.08 4.53 12.77
CA PHE A 71 -8.89 3.32 12.67
C PHE A 71 -8.11 2.21 11.97
N VAL A 72 -7.82 1.12 12.68
CA VAL A 72 -7.17 -0.06 12.09
C VAL A 72 -8.23 -1.12 11.83
N LEU A 73 -8.39 -1.52 10.57
CA LEU A 73 -9.32 -2.57 10.17
C LEU A 73 -8.55 -3.82 9.75
N GLU A 74 -8.85 -4.93 10.42
CA GLU A 74 -8.18 -6.22 10.20
C GLU A 74 -9.15 -7.38 10.22
N ARG A 75 -8.77 -8.47 9.52
CA ARG A 75 -9.56 -9.70 9.49
C ARG A 75 -9.50 -10.47 10.80
N GLU A 76 -8.34 -10.41 11.44
CA GLU A 76 -8.07 -10.96 12.77
C GLU A 76 -7.70 -9.78 13.67
N PRO A 77 -8.70 -8.96 14.09
CA PRO A 77 -8.45 -7.74 14.83
C PRO A 77 -7.86 -8.05 16.21
N ARG A 78 -6.99 -7.16 16.69
CA ARG A 78 -6.47 -7.14 18.06
C ARG A 78 -7.24 -6.13 18.89
N GLU A 79 -6.88 -6.03 20.16
CA GLU A 79 -7.43 -5.01 21.04
C GLU A 79 -7.19 -3.60 20.46
N GLY A 80 -8.27 -2.84 20.30
CA GLY A 80 -8.24 -1.50 19.69
C GLY A 80 -8.51 -1.47 18.18
N ASP A 81 -8.48 -2.61 17.49
CA ASP A 81 -8.79 -2.70 16.07
C ASP A 81 -10.28 -2.94 15.82
N TYR A 82 -10.69 -2.72 14.57
CA TYR A 82 -12.01 -3.03 14.06
C TYR A 82 -11.94 -4.25 13.12
N PRO A 83 -13.01 -5.07 13.07
CA PRO A 83 -13.11 -6.12 12.05
C PRO A 83 -13.17 -5.51 10.64
N ASP A 84 -12.69 -6.22 9.62
CA ASP A 84 -12.69 -5.75 8.24
C ASP A 84 -14.09 -5.41 7.69
N THR A 85 -15.14 -6.03 8.24
CA THR A 85 -16.55 -5.72 7.92
C THR A 85 -17.01 -4.33 8.36
N ALA A 86 -16.30 -3.68 9.29
CA ALA A 86 -16.61 -2.31 9.71
C ALA A 86 -16.30 -1.26 8.63
N CYS A 87 -15.62 -1.65 7.54
CA CYS A 87 -15.21 -0.73 6.47
C CYS A 87 -16.37 0.06 5.87
N GLU A 88 -17.56 -0.53 5.78
CA GLU A 88 -18.79 0.09 5.28
C GLU A 88 -19.21 1.33 6.07
N TYR A 89 -18.88 1.37 7.37
CA TYR A 89 -19.26 2.45 8.28
C TYR A 89 -18.13 3.45 8.53
N ILE A 90 -16.88 2.98 8.47
CA ILE A 90 -15.70 3.79 8.81
C ILE A 90 -15.17 4.53 7.59
N LEU A 91 -14.95 3.83 6.46
CA LEU A 91 -14.21 4.40 5.32
C LEU A 91 -14.87 5.61 4.64
N PRO A 92 -16.22 5.73 4.57
CA PRO A 92 -16.85 6.89 3.92
C PRO A 92 -16.51 8.25 4.52
N ASP A 93 -16.02 8.30 5.77
CA ASP A 93 -15.76 9.53 6.55
C ASP A 93 -14.24 9.75 6.83
N MET A 94 -13.37 9.06 6.10
CA MET A 94 -11.92 9.17 6.28
C MET A 94 -11.30 10.22 5.35
N ASP A 95 -10.26 10.90 5.84
CA ASP A 95 -9.44 11.80 5.02
C ASP A 95 -8.29 11.04 4.33
N TYR A 96 -7.73 10.03 4.99
CA TYR A 96 -6.62 9.20 4.51
C TYR A 96 -6.92 7.72 4.73
N ILE A 97 -6.62 6.90 3.73
CA ILE A 97 -6.77 5.46 3.83
C ILE A 97 -5.53 4.77 3.28
N TYR A 98 -4.85 4.01 4.14
CA TYR A 98 -3.75 3.14 3.75
C TYR A 98 -4.28 1.71 3.55
N ILE A 99 -4.15 1.17 2.34
CA ILE A 99 -4.70 -0.14 2.00
C ILE A 99 -3.58 -1.11 1.65
N THR A 100 -3.51 -2.26 2.32
CA THR A 100 -2.52 -3.29 1.96
C THR A 100 -2.71 -3.77 0.52
N GLY A 101 -1.61 -3.94 -0.23
CA GLY A 101 -1.66 -4.49 -1.59
C GLY A 101 -2.26 -5.91 -1.65
N PHE A 102 -2.32 -6.62 -0.51
CA PHE A 102 -2.96 -7.92 -0.42
C PHE A 102 -4.49 -7.89 -0.69
N THR A 103 -5.12 -6.71 -0.61
CA THR A 103 -6.54 -6.52 -0.95
C THR A 103 -6.86 -6.82 -2.42
N LEU A 104 -5.87 -6.76 -3.31
CA LEU A 104 -6.01 -7.21 -4.69
C LEU A 104 -6.16 -8.75 -4.75
N VAL A 105 -5.39 -9.47 -3.93
CA VAL A 105 -5.37 -10.94 -3.89
C VAL A 105 -6.68 -11.49 -3.34
N ASN A 106 -7.21 -10.86 -2.29
CA ASN A 106 -8.43 -11.30 -1.61
C ASN A 106 -9.73 -10.63 -2.12
N LYS A 107 -9.64 -9.79 -3.16
CA LYS A 107 -10.73 -9.16 -3.93
C LYS A 107 -11.50 -8.08 -3.17
N THR A 108 -10.99 -7.58 -2.06
CA THR A 108 -11.66 -6.49 -1.34
C THR A 108 -11.34 -5.12 -1.92
N LEU A 109 -10.24 -4.97 -2.66
CA LEU A 109 -9.77 -3.66 -3.14
C LEU A 109 -10.86 -2.82 -3.87
N PRO A 110 -11.64 -3.34 -4.83
CA PRO A 110 -12.62 -2.50 -5.54
C PRO A 110 -13.65 -1.86 -4.62
N ARG A 111 -14.19 -2.60 -3.65
CA ARG A 111 -15.16 -2.08 -2.69
C ARG A 111 -14.52 -1.07 -1.74
N LEU A 112 -13.30 -1.32 -1.29
CA LEU A 112 -12.57 -0.40 -0.41
C LEU A 112 -12.26 0.93 -1.11
N LEU A 113 -11.94 0.91 -2.42
CA LEU A 113 -11.76 2.12 -3.22
C LEU A 113 -13.08 2.89 -3.40
N GLU A 114 -14.19 2.19 -3.61
CA GLU A 114 -15.52 2.81 -3.70
C GLU A 114 -15.92 3.52 -2.40
N LEU A 115 -15.73 2.85 -1.26
CA LEU A 115 -16.02 3.41 0.06
C LEU A 115 -15.08 4.58 0.40
N GLY A 116 -13.81 4.46 0.04
CA GLY A 116 -12.76 5.45 0.30
C GLY A 116 -12.64 6.57 -0.73
N LYS A 117 -13.60 6.73 -1.65
CA LYS A 117 -13.49 7.64 -2.81
C LYS A 117 -13.25 9.11 -2.46
N ASN A 118 -13.62 9.54 -1.25
CA ASN A 118 -13.44 10.92 -0.77
C ASN A 118 -12.09 11.11 -0.04
N ALA A 119 -11.39 10.03 0.27
CA ALA A 119 -10.12 10.04 0.99
C ALA A 119 -8.93 10.08 0.03
N ARG A 120 -7.77 10.49 0.55
CA ARG A 120 -6.48 10.19 -0.09
C ARG A 120 -6.12 8.73 0.15
N VAL A 121 -6.31 7.90 -0.88
CA VAL A 121 -6.00 6.46 -0.82
C VAL A 121 -4.54 6.18 -1.19
N VAL A 122 -3.85 5.44 -0.33
CA VAL A 122 -2.47 4.97 -0.54
C VAL A 122 -2.45 3.44 -0.51
N LEU A 123 -2.02 2.79 -1.60
CA LEU A 123 -1.77 1.34 -1.57
C LEU A 123 -0.38 1.07 -1.01
N VAL A 124 -0.27 0.14 -0.06
CA VAL A 124 0.96 -0.10 0.71
C VAL A 124 1.38 -1.55 0.70
N GLY A 125 2.69 -1.77 0.51
CA GLY A 125 3.37 -3.02 0.80
C GLY A 125 3.89 -3.77 -0.44
N PRO A 126 4.63 -4.87 -0.24
CA PRO A 126 5.32 -5.59 -1.32
C PRO A 126 4.37 -6.28 -2.31
N SER A 127 3.07 -6.39 -1.97
CA SER A 127 2.05 -6.94 -2.86
C SER A 127 1.45 -5.91 -3.83
N VAL A 128 1.80 -4.62 -3.69
CA VAL A 128 1.30 -3.56 -4.55
C VAL A 128 1.95 -3.67 -5.94
N PRO A 129 1.15 -3.76 -7.02
CA PRO A 129 1.67 -3.55 -8.36
C PRO A 129 1.92 -2.06 -8.57
N MET A 130 3.12 -1.72 -9.01
CA MET A 130 3.52 -0.35 -9.36
C MET A 130 2.97 0.03 -10.75
N ALA A 131 1.66 -0.20 -10.95
CA ALA A 131 0.95 -0.02 -12.20
C ALA A 131 0.21 1.33 -12.21
N PRO A 132 0.57 2.28 -13.09
CA PRO A 132 -0.02 3.62 -13.11
C PRO A 132 -1.54 3.65 -13.35
N VAL A 133 -2.10 2.65 -14.04
CA VAL A 133 -3.55 2.54 -14.26
C VAL A 133 -4.36 2.53 -12.96
N LEU A 134 -3.75 2.18 -11.82
CA LEU A 134 -4.41 2.24 -10.52
C LEU A 134 -4.80 3.67 -10.11
N PHE A 135 -4.11 4.69 -10.62
CA PHE A 135 -4.49 6.09 -10.40
C PHE A 135 -5.85 6.44 -11.01
N GLU A 136 -6.23 5.79 -12.11
CA GLU A 136 -7.55 5.94 -12.75
C GLU A 136 -8.68 5.33 -11.91
N PHE A 137 -8.35 4.45 -10.96
CA PHE A 137 -9.30 3.80 -10.05
C PHE A 137 -9.40 4.49 -8.68
N GLY A 138 -8.89 5.72 -8.54
CA GLY A 138 -9.01 6.51 -7.31
C GLY A 138 -7.89 6.30 -6.29
N VAL A 139 -6.87 5.51 -6.63
CA VAL A 139 -5.63 5.47 -5.84
C VAL A 139 -4.87 6.79 -6.05
N ARG A 140 -4.37 7.40 -4.97
CA ARG A 140 -3.54 8.61 -5.06
C ARG A 140 -2.06 8.31 -4.95
N GLU A 141 -1.71 7.20 -4.31
CA GLU A 141 -0.31 6.81 -4.18
C GLU A 141 -0.12 5.29 -4.15
N LEU A 142 0.95 4.83 -4.79
CA LEU A 142 1.45 3.47 -4.74
C LEU A 142 2.76 3.46 -3.93
N ALA A 143 2.77 2.73 -2.82
CA ALA A 143 3.94 2.55 -1.95
C ALA A 143 4.32 1.06 -1.91
N GLY A 144 5.17 0.65 -2.86
CA GLY A 144 5.58 -0.72 -3.08
C GLY A 144 7.02 -1.01 -2.66
N THR A 145 7.55 -2.11 -3.18
CA THR A 145 8.95 -2.52 -2.98
C THR A 145 9.56 -2.93 -4.31
N LEU A 146 10.68 -2.30 -4.66
CA LEU A 146 11.52 -2.71 -5.79
C LEU A 146 12.52 -3.75 -5.29
N ILE A 147 12.38 -4.99 -5.72
CA ILE A 147 13.31 -6.07 -5.38
C ILE A 147 14.66 -5.81 -6.06
N THR A 148 15.72 -5.73 -5.26
CA THR A 148 17.10 -5.50 -5.72
C THR A 148 17.98 -6.74 -5.56
N ASP A 149 17.56 -7.70 -4.74
CA ASP A 149 18.24 -8.98 -4.51
C ASP A 149 17.26 -10.15 -4.74
N THR A 150 17.25 -10.67 -5.96
CA THR A 150 16.35 -11.76 -6.38
C THR A 150 16.69 -13.08 -5.69
N ALA A 151 17.99 -13.38 -5.51
CA ALA A 151 18.43 -14.61 -4.84
C ALA A 151 18.01 -14.64 -3.37
N LYS A 152 18.15 -13.52 -2.65
CA LYS A 152 17.66 -13.39 -1.28
C LYS A 152 16.14 -13.46 -1.22
N THR A 153 15.44 -12.84 -2.17
CA THR A 153 13.97 -12.93 -2.27
C THR A 153 13.51 -14.38 -2.40
N GLU A 154 14.10 -15.12 -3.34
CA GLU A 154 13.80 -16.53 -3.56
C GLU A 154 14.05 -17.36 -2.29
N ARG A 155 15.20 -17.15 -1.64
CA ARG A 155 15.54 -17.80 -0.38
C ARG A 155 14.48 -17.54 0.68
N LEU A 156 14.10 -16.27 0.90
CA LEU A 156 13.11 -15.88 1.91
C LEU A 156 11.73 -16.48 1.64
N VAL A 157 11.31 -16.53 0.37
CA VAL A 157 10.04 -17.15 -0.03
C VAL A 157 10.07 -18.67 0.23
N ARG A 158 11.15 -19.36 -0.16
CA ARG A 158 11.33 -20.81 0.08
C ARG A 158 11.27 -21.18 1.56
N PHE A 159 11.75 -20.32 2.44
CA PHE A 159 11.72 -20.52 3.90
C PHE A 159 10.45 -19.97 4.58
N GLY A 160 9.40 -19.61 3.83
CA GLY A 160 8.13 -19.11 4.38
C GLY A 160 8.22 -17.73 5.05
N SER A 161 9.36 -17.05 4.92
CA SER A 161 9.66 -15.75 5.54
C SER A 161 9.10 -14.58 4.71
N HIS A 162 7.84 -14.70 4.28
CA HIS A 162 7.18 -13.79 3.34
C HIS A 162 7.16 -12.32 3.81
N ARG A 163 7.01 -12.08 5.12
CA ARG A 163 7.09 -10.71 5.70
C ARG A 163 8.48 -10.09 5.57
N ALA A 164 9.52 -10.90 5.43
CA ALA A 164 10.90 -10.43 5.30
C ALA A 164 11.31 -10.12 3.85
N VAL A 165 10.45 -10.40 2.86
CA VAL A 165 10.73 -10.10 1.43
C VAL A 165 10.98 -8.61 1.20
N VAL A 166 10.42 -7.72 2.01
CA VAL A 166 10.76 -6.29 1.95
C VAL A 166 12.26 -6.00 2.18
N ARG A 167 12.98 -6.91 2.85
CA ARG A 167 14.43 -6.77 3.15
C ARG A 167 15.34 -7.16 1.99
N SER A 168 14.81 -7.64 0.88
CA SER A 168 15.55 -7.93 -0.36
C SER A 168 15.30 -6.88 -1.45
N GLY A 169 14.67 -5.75 -1.08
CA GLY A 169 14.42 -4.63 -1.96
C GLY A 169 14.55 -3.30 -1.25
N ILE A 170 14.18 -2.25 -1.97
CA ILE A 170 14.06 -0.88 -1.45
C ILE A 170 12.60 -0.42 -1.56
N PRO A 171 12.11 0.41 -0.62
CA PRO A 171 10.79 1.00 -0.77
C PRO A 171 10.80 1.96 -1.96
N VAL A 172 9.73 1.92 -2.75
CA VAL A 172 9.52 2.80 -3.90
C VAL A 172 8.11 3.34 -3.85
N ARG A 173 7.97 4.64 -4.08
CA ARG A 173 6.69 5.36 -4.01
C ARG A 173 6.40 6.08 -5.30
N ALA A 174 5.13 6.17 -5.68
CA ALA A 174 4.65 6.89 -6.85
C ALA A 174 3.30 7.55 -6.55
N GLY A 175 3.13 8.84 -6.83
CA GLY A 175 1.84 9.56 -6.69
C GLY A 175 1.90 10.90 -5.93
N TYR A 176 3.07 11.54 -5.89
CA TYR A 176 3.22 12.86 -5.26
C TYR A 176 2.88 13.96 -6.26
N GLU A 177 1.74 14.61 -6.04
CA GLU A 177 1.45 15.93 -6.57
C GLU A 177 2.07 16.97 -5.61
N GLU A 178 2.67 18.04 -6.15
CA GLU A 178 3.17 19.19 -5.38
C GLU A 178 2.03 20.02 -4.77
#